data_AF-A0A962BQI3-F1
#
_entry.id   AF-A0A962BQI3-F1
#
_cell.length_a   1.000
_cell.length_b   1.000
_cell.length_c   1.000
_cell.angle_alpha   90.00
_cell.angle_beta   90.00
_cell.angle_gamma   90.00
#
_symmetry.space_group_name_H-M   'P 1'
#
loop_
_entity.id
_entity.type
_entity.pdbx_description
1 polymer ?
#
loop_
_entity_poly.entity_id
_entity_poly.type
_entity_poly.pdbx_seq_one_letter_code
_entity_poly.pdbx_strand_id
1 'polypeptide(L)' 'MEDQEELAQKLAEYKTEHQALDAMIERVMDCGQPVNLFQIQQLKKKKLWLKDMIRKLESALIDDIIA' A
#
# COMPACT_ATOMS: atom_id res chain seq x y z
N MET A 1 -24.10 -3.23 5.74
CA MET A 1 -23.71 -1.93 5.14
C MET A 1 -22.52 -1.32 5.88
N GLU A 2 -22.42 -1.40 7.22
CA GLU A 2 -21.20 -0.97 7.96
C GLU A 2 -19.91 -1.67 7.49
N ASP A 3 -19.95 -2.96 7.14
CA ASP A 3 -18.76 -3.69 6.68
C ASP A 3 -18.14 -3.13 5.39
N GLN A 4 -18.94 -2.64 4.45
CA GLN A 4 -18.44 -2.08 3.19
C GLN A 4 -17.77 -0.72 3.39
N GLU A 5 -18.36 0.14 4.23
CA GLU A 5 -17.77 1.44 4.56
C GLU A 5 -16.45 1.28 5.30
N GLU A 6 -16.37 0.34 6.25
CA GLU A 6 -15.11 0.01 6.93
C GLU A 6 -14.04 -0.53 5.97
N LEU A 7 -14.42 -1.43 5.05
CA LEU A 7 -13.50 -1.97 4.05
C LEU A 7 -13.00 -0.87 3.10
N ALA A 8 -13.88 0.04 2.67
CA ALA A 8 -13.53 1.18 1.83
C ALA A 8 -12.61 2.16 2.57
N GLN A 9 -12.83 2.39 3.87
CA GLN A 9 -11.98 3.24 4.70
C GLN A 9 -10.59 2.64 4.88
N LYS A 10 -10.49 1.35 5.22
CA LYS A 10 -9.21 0.61 5.29
C LYS A 10 -8.48 0.60 3.94
N LEU A 11 -9.22 0.47 2.84
CA LEU A 11 -8.66 0.54 1.49
C LEU A 11 -8.03 1.91 1.22
N ALA A 12 -8.73 2.99 1.59
CA ALA A 12 -8.22 4.36 1.43
C ALA A 12 -6.98 4.62 2.29
N GLU A 13 -6.95 4.11 3.52
CA GLU A 13 -5.78 4.15 4.41
C GLU A 13 -4.58 3.43 3.78
N TYR A 14 -4.75 2.18 3.35
CA TYR A 14 -3.65 1.42 2.73
C TYR A 14 -3.17 2.04 1.41
N LYS A 15 -4.07 2.62 0.60
CA LYS A 15 -3.68 3.37 -0.61
C LYS A 15 -2.82 4.59 -0.26
N THR A 16 -3.23 5.35 0.76
CA THR A 16 -2.49 6.53 1.23
C THR A 16 -1.10 6.12 1.76
N GLU A 17 -1.04 5.08 2.58
CA GLU A 17 0.23 4.58 3.13
C GLU A 17 1.15 4.02 2.04
N HIS A 18 0.58 3.32 1.04
CA HIS A 18 1.33 2.85 -0.12
C HIS A 18 1.93 4.02 -0.92
N GLN A 19 1.17 5.09 -1.16
CA GLN A 19 1.67 6.29 -1.85
C GLN A 19 2.78 6.99 -1.03
N ALA A 20 2.61 7.10 0.29
CA ALA A 20 3.62 7.67 1.17
C ALA A 20 4.92 6.86 1.16
N LEU A 21 4.83 5.53 1.18
CA LEU A 21 6.00 4.65 1.03
C LEU A 21 6.68 4.82 -0.32
N ASP A 22 5.92 5.04 -1.39
CA ASP A 22 6.50 5.30 -2.71
C ASP A 22 7.30 6.60 -2.74
N ALA A 23 6.72 7.69 -2.25
CA ALA A 23 7.43 8.97 -2.12
C ALA A 23 8.68 8.85 -1.23
N MET A 24 8.62 8.04 -0.18
CA MET A 24 9.77 7.77 0.68
C MET A 24 10.87 6.99 -0.05
N ILE A 25 10.51 5.96 -0.82
CA ILE A 25 11.47 5.20 -1.64
C ILE A 25 12.11 6.11 -2.69
N GLU A 26 11.34 6.95 -3.38
CA GLU A 26 11.86 7.90 -4.35
C GLU A 26 12.86 8.87 -3.73
N ARG A 27 12.52 9.49 -2.59
CA ARG A 27 13.44 10.38 -1.85
C ARG A 27 14.73 9.68 -1.44
N VAL A 28 14.65 8.43 -0.97
CA VAL A 28 15.83 7.64 -0.59
C VAL A 28 16.70 7.32 -1.81
N MET A 29 16.10 7.12 -2.99
CA MET A 29 16.86 6.89 -4.22
C MET A 29 17.45 8.18 -4.81
N ASP A 30 16.77 9.32 -4.66
CA ASP A 30 17.18 10.61 -5.22
C ASP A 30 18.27 11.32 -4.39
N CYS A 31 18.37 11.01 -3.09
CA CYS A 31 19.26 11.72 -2.16
C CYS A 31 20.77 11.60 -2.46
N GLY A 32 21.20 10.84 -3.47
CA GLY A 32 22.62 10.74 -3.89
C GLY A 32 23.59 10.16 -2.84
N GLN A 33 23.11 9.85 -1.64
CA GLN A 33 23.85 9.22 -0.55
C GLN A 33 24.00 7.71 -0.81
N PRO A 34 25.00 7.04 -0.19
CA PRO A 34 25.12 5.59 -0.26
C PRO A 34 23.81 4.94 0.21
N VAL A 35 23.08 4.41 -0.76
CA VAL A 35 21.76 3.83 -0.54
C VAL A 35 21.92 2.59 0.33
N ASN A 36 21.25 2.58 1.48
CA ASN A 36 21.17 1.39 2.30
C ASN A 36 20.22 0.39 1.62
N LEU A 37 20.81 -0.60 0.94
CA LEU A 37 20.08 -1.65 0.22
C LEU A 37 19.10 -2.40 1.14
N PHE A 38 19.45 -2.60 2.41
CA PHE A 38 18.56 -3.26 3.37
C PHE A 38 17.32 -2.40 3.68
N GLN A 39 17.49 -1.09 3.84
CA GLN A 39 16.36 -0.17 4.02
C GLN A 39 15.45 -0.15 2.80
N ILE A 40 16.00 -0.08 1.57
CA ILE A 40 15.20 -0.15 0.35
C ILE A 40 14.46 -1.49 0.24
N GLN A 41 15.11 -2.61 0.56
CA GLN A 41 14.46 -3.91 0.54
C GLN A 41 13.28 -3.99 1.53
N GLN A 42 13.43 -3.46 2.74
CA GLN A 42 12.35 -3.38 3.73
C GLN A 42 11.19 -2.52 3.24
N LEU A 43 11.47 -1.34 2.68
CA LEU A 43 10.45 -0.44 2.14
C LEU A 43 9.71 -1.08 0.97
N LYS A 44 10.42 -1.70 0.02
CA LYS A 44 9.81 -2.42 -1.11
C LYS A 44 8.98 -3.62 -0.65
N LYS A 45 9.42 -4.35 0.39
CA LYS A 45 8.65 -5.45 0.98
C LYS A 45 7.35 -4.96 1.61
N LYS A 46 7.39 -3.87 2.38
CA LYS A 46 6.19 -3.23 2.94
C LYS A 46 5.25 -2.75 1.83
N LYS A 47 5.78 -2.10 0.80
CA LYS A 47 5.02 -1.65 -0.37
C LYS A 47 4.29 -2.82 -1.05
N LEU A 48 4.99 -3.94 -1.27
CA LEU A 48 4.39 -5.13 -1.87
C LEU A 48 3.25 -5.69 -1.01
N TRP A 49 3.46 -5.78 0.30
CA TRP A 49 2.43 -6.25 1.23
C TRP A 49 1.18 -5.36 1.21
N LEU A 50 1.33 -4.03 1.24
CA LEU A 50 0.20 -3.09 1.13
C LEU A 50 -0.52 -3.25 -0.21
N LYS A 51 0.21 -3.41 -1.32
CA LYS A 51 -0.39 -3.65 -2.63
C LYS A 51 -1.22 -4.93 -2.65
N ASP A 52 -0.74 -6.00 -2.01
CA ASP A 52 -1.48 -7.25 -1.91
C ASP A 52 -2.72 -7.12 -1.02
N MET A 53 -2.65 -6.34 0.07
CA MET A 53 -3.82 -6.07 0.93
C MET A 53 -4.86 -5.22 0.21
N ILE A 54 -4.44 -4.16 -0.49
CA ILE A 54 -5.30 -3.33 -1.35
C ILE A 54 -6.05 -4.21 -2.34
N ARG A 55 -5.35 -5.10 -3.05
CA ARG A 55 -5.97 -6.02 -4.02
C ARG A 55 -6.98 -6.98 -3.38
N LYS A 56 -6.67 -7.51 -2.20
CA LYS A 56 -7.60 -8.39 -1.48
C LYS A 56 -8.86 -7.64 -1.06
N LEU A 57 -8.72 -6.43 -0.54
CA LEU A 57 -9.85 -5.59 -0.15
C LEU A 57 -10.67 -5.15 -1.37
N GLU A 58 -10.02 -4.75 -2.47
CA GLU A 58 -10.68 -4.44 -3.73
C GLU A 58 -11.45 -5.65 -4.26
N SER A 59 -10.86 -6.85 -4.22
CA SER A 59 -11.56 -8.08 -4.63
C SER A 59 -12.76 -8.38 -3.75
N ALA A 60 -12.64 -8.25 -2.43
CA ALA A 60 -13.75 -8.47 -1.50
C ALA A 60 -14.90 -7.46 -1.70
N LEU A 61 -14.57 -6.19 -1.95
CA LEU A 61 -15.56 -5.16 -2.28
C LEU A 61 -16.23 -5.42 -3.64
N ILE A 62 -15.47 -5.86 -4.65
CA ILE A 62 -16.02 -6.19 -5.97
C ILE A 62 -16.96 -7.40 -5.89
N ASP A 63 -16.57 -8.46 -5.19
CA ASP A 63 -17.40 -9.66 -5.02
C ASP A 63 -18.71 -9.33 -4.30
N ASP A 64 -18.67 -8.44 -3.29
CA ASP A 64 -19.85 -8.01 -2.53
C ASP A 64 -20.78 -7.05 -3.31
N ILE A 65 -20.27 -6.36 -4.34
CA ILE A 65 -21.10 -5.53 -5.25
C ILE A 65 -21.83 -6.38 -6.30
N ILE A 66 -21.28 -7.56 -6.64
CA ILE A 66 -21.78 -8.42 -7.74
C ILE A 66 -22.60 -9.61 -7.22
N ALA A 67 -22.47 -9.97 -5.94
CA ALA A 67 -23.27 -11.00 -5.25
C ALA A 67 -24.70 -10.53 -4.95
#